data_AF-A0A8C4LKB7-F1
#
_entry.id   AF-A0A8C4LKB7-F1
#
_cell.length_a   1.000
_cell.length_b   1.000
_cell.length_c   1.000
_cell.angle_alpha   90.00
_cell.angle_beta   90.00
_cell.angle_gamma   90.00
#
_symmetry.space_group_name_H-M   'P 1'
#
loop_
_entity.id
_entity.type
_entity.pdbx_description
1 polymer ?
#
loop_
_entity_poly.entity_id
_entity_poly.type
_entity_poly.pdbx_seq_one_letter_code
_entity_poly.pdbx_strand_id
1 'polypeptide(L)'
;MPFLGQDWRSPGWSWIKTEDGWRRYESWSQELEREHDHCSINHSIILNSEDEEIFNNEEQEYASKKRKKDHFRNDRNTQCFYREKWIYVHKESTRERHSYCTLGEAFNRLDFSSAIQDIRRFNYVVRLLQLIAKSQLTSLSGVAQKNYFNILDKIVQKVLDDHQNPRLIKNLLQDLSSTLCILIRGEGKSVLVGNINIWICRLETILTWQQQLQNLQMTKHVDSGLTLSDLPLHVLSNILHRLSDGWDVVTLGQVTPALSVLSEDRQLWRKLCLYHFADKQFCRHLVLSEEGHVEWKLTYFALQKYYPTREQYGDTLHFCRHCSILFWKDSGHPCTAANPDSCFMPVSPQHFIDLFKF
;
A
#
# COMPACT_ATOMS: atom_id res chain seq x y z
N MET A 1 34.94 -10.63 -31.18
CA MET A 1 35.87 -9.80 -30.38
C MET A 1 37.00 -9.35 -31.32
N PRO A 2 37.43 -8.08 -31.29
CA PRO A 2 38.01 -7.49 -30.09
C PRO A 2 37.36 -6.18 -29.61
N PHE A 3 37.43 -6.06 -28.29
CA PHE A 3 37.19 -4.91 -27.44
C PHE A 3 38.42 -3.99 -27.49
N LEU A 4 38.23 -2.69 -27.22
CA LEU A 4 39.11 -1.84 -26.38
C LEU A 4 38.55 -0.41 -26.33
N GLY A 5 37.81 -0.12 -25.27
CA GLY A 5 37.50 1.22 -24.80
C GLY A 5 37.34 1.13 -23.29
N GLN A 6 38.22 1.79 -22.55
CA GLN A 6 38.30 1.70 -21.09
C GLN A 6 37.12 2.44 -20.43
N ASP A 7 36.51 1.73 -19.48
CA ASP A 7 35.49 2.16 -18.52
C ASP A 7 34.01 2.16 -18.98
N TRP A 8 33.27 1.15 -18.50
CA TRP A 8 31.83 0.95 -18.68
C TRP A 8 30.98 1.59 -17.57
N ARG A 9 31.58 2.37 -16.65
CA ARG A 9 30.90 2.93 -15.47
C ARG A 9 30.66 4.44 -15.52
N SER A 10 30.91 5.12 -16.65
CA SER A 10 30.69 6.57 -16.76
C SER A 10 29.29 6.94 -17.26
N PRO A 11 28.59 7.91 -16.63
CA PRO A 11 27.20 8.23 -16.95
C PRO A 11 27.09 9.11 -18.20
N GLY A 12 26.88 8.51 -19.37
CA GLY A 12 26.31 9.13 -20.58
C GLY A 12 26.92 10.48 -21.01
N TRP A 13 28.07 10.44 -21.69
CA TRP A 13 28.70 11.64 -22.26
C TRP A 13 28.58 11.57 -23.78
N SER A 14 28.04 12.63 -24.39
CA SER A 14 27.88 12.74 -25.85
C SER A 14 29.17 13.23 -26.48
N TRP A 15 29.74 12.44 -27.39
CA TRP A 15 30.94 12.75 -28.15
C TRP A 15 30.59 13.01 -29.61
N ILE A 16 31.26 13.98 -30.23
CA ILE A 16 31.10 14.30 -31.65
C ILE A 16 32.45 14.12 -32.34
N LYS A 17 32.43 13.48 -33.51
CA LYS A 17 33.63 13.25 -34.32
C LYS A 17 33.96 14.51 -35.13
N THR A 18 35.19 14.97 -35.00
CA THR A 18 35.80 16.06 -35.79
C THR A 18 36.99 15.53 -36.59
N GLU A 19 37.51 16.32 -37.52
CA GLU A 19 38.61 15.92 -38.42
C GLU A 19 39.90 15.54 -37.65
N ASP A 20 40.12 16.12 -36.46
CA ASP A 20 41.27 15.81 -35.57
C ASP A 20 40.96 14.78 -34.47
N GLY A 21 39.79 14.11 -34.50
CA GLY A 21 39.40 13.09 -33.52
C GLY A 21 38.06 13.37 -32.81
N TRP A 22 37.81 12.72 -31.67
CA TRP A 22 36.55 12.86 -30.92
C TRP A 22 36.63 13.98 -29.88
N ARG A 23 35.65 14.89 -29.88
CA ARG A 23 35.54 15.95 -28.87
C ARG A 23 34.21 15.91 -28.12
N ARG A 24 34.23 16.41 -26.89
CA ARG A 24 33.05 16.49 -26.01
C ARG A 24 32.19 17.72 -26.32
N TYR A 25 30.87 17.60 -26.20
CA TYR A 25 29.90 18.67 -26.44
C TYR A 25 29.56 19.46 -25.16
N GLU A 26 29.70 20.79 -25.16
CA GLU A 26 29.31 21.69 -24.05
C GLU A 26 28.39 22.82 -24.56
N SER A 27 27.18 22.96 -24.01
CA SER A 27 26.23 24.03 -24.37
C SER A 27 26.28 25.19 -23.37
N TRP A 28 26.47 26.40 -23.87
CA TRP A 28 26.39 27.65 -23.12
C TRP A 28 24.94 28.15 -23.04
N SER A 29 24.51 28.62 -21.88
CA SER A 29 23.31 29.47 -21.73
C SER A 29 23.44 30.34 -20.49
N GLN A 30 23.69 31.62 -20.75
CA GLN A 30 23.59 32.76 -19.83
C GLN A 30 22.26 33.47 -20.18
N GLU A 31 21.62 34.12 -19.20
CA GLU A 31 20.38 34.91 -19.26
C GLU A 31 19.05 34.19 -18.99
N LEU A 32 18.60 34.23 -17.72
CA LEU A 32 17.29 34.75 -17.27
C LEU A 32 17.13 34.49 -15.77
N GLU A 33 17.65 35.40 -14.95
CA GLU A 33 17.22 35.59 -13.56
C GLU A 33 15.97 36.47 -13.56
N ARG A 34 14.86 35.94 -13.05
CA ARG A 34 13.96 36.65 -12.11
C ARG A 34 12.83 35.74 -11.63
N GLU A 35 12.59 35.81 -10.33
CA GLU A 35 11.39 35.40 -9.59
C GLU A 35 11.20 33.90 -9.32
N HIS A 36 11.71 33.43 -8.18
CA HIS A 36 10.83 32.98 -7.07
C HIS A 36 11.64 32.70 -5.80
N ASP A 37 11.47 33.57 -4.83
CA ASP A 37 11.87 33.36 -3.44
C ASP A 37 10.83 32.47 -2.71
N HIS A 38 11.26 31.96 -1.55
CA HIS A 38 10.52 31.25 -0.49
C HIS A 38 10.47 29.71 -0.56
N CYS A 39 11.45 29.06 0.06
CA CYS A 39 11.21 28.19 1.22
C CYS A 39 12.53 27.82 1.91
N SER A 40 12.81 28.45 3.05
CA SER A 40 13.90 28.13 3.97
C SER A 40 13.26 27.93 5.34
N ILE A 41 13.18 26.69 5.83
CA ILE A 41 13.00 26.39 7.26
C ILE A 41 13.83 25.15 7.63
N ASN A 42 14.49 25.26 8.79
CA ASN A 42 15.62 24.49 9.30
C ASN A 42 15.32 23.03 9.68
N HIS A 43 16.22 22.12 9.29
CA HIS A 43 16.40 20.80 9.90
C HIS A 43 17.16 20.96 11.23
N SER A 44 16.45 21.16 12.34
CA SER A 44 17.08 21.12 13.68
C SER A 44 16.10 20.76 14.79
N ILE A 45 15.12 19.89 14.53
CA ILE A 45 14.28 19.30 15.56
C ILE A 45 14.19 17.81 15.26
N ILE A 46 14.25 16.96 16.29
CA ILE A 46 14.38 15.49 16.28
C ILE A 46 15.84 15.02 16.28
N LEU A 47 16.66 15.50 17.22
CA LEU A 47 17.62 14.66 17.96
C LEU A 47 17.97 15.40 19.25
N ASN A 48 17.21 15.16 20.32
CA ASN A 48 17.61 15.50 21.69
C ASN A 48 17.10 14.39 22.62
N SER A 49 17.98 13.45 22.91
CA SER A 49 18.05 12.76 24.20
C SER A 49 19.45 12.14 24.27
N GLU A 50 20.36 12.90 24.86
CA GLU A 50 21.42 12.48 25.78
C GLU A 50 22.06 11.11 25.52
N ASP A 51 23.27 11.13 24.96
CA ASP A 51 24.43 10.49 25.58
C ASP A 51 25.71 11.13 25.01
N GLU A 52 26.46 11.73 25.92
CA GLU A 52 27.80 12.30 25.73
C GLU A 52 28.82 11.18 25.54
N GLU A 53 29.52 11.13 24.40
CA GLU A 53 30.93 10.75 24.38
C GLU A 53 31.71 11.56 23.35
N ILE A 54 32.68 12.29 23.89
CA ILE A 54 33.65 13.18 23.27
C ILE A 54 34.67 12.33 22.50
N PHE A 55 34.88 12.63 21.21
CA PHE A 55 36.19 12.48 20.58
C PHE A 55 36.43 13.63 19.60
N ASN A 56 37.26 14.58 20.05
CA ASN A 56 37.96 15.53 19.22
C ASN A 56 39.00 14.78 18.37
N ASN A 57 39.06 15.09 17.08
CA ASN A 57 40.33 15.07 16.38
C ASN A 57 40.34 16.19 15.32
N GLU A 58 41.40 16.99 15.41
CA GLU A 58 41.64 18.22 14.69
C GLU A 58 42.00 17.98 13.21
N GLU A 59 41.57 18.95 12.39
CA GLU A 59 42.20 19.47 11.17
C GLU A 59 42.44 18.58 9.93
N GLN A 60 41.66 18.87 8.86
CA GLN A 60 42.22 19.39 7.61
C GLN A 60 41.14 19.96 6.65
N GLU A 61 41.27 21.26 6.37
CA GLU A 61 40.56 22.02 5.34
C GLU A 61 40.66 21.37 3.94
N TYR A 62 39.59 21.42 3.14
CA TYR A 62 39.53 22.26 1.91
C TYR A 62 38.28 21.96 1.04
N ALA A 63 37.68 23.07 0.59
CA ALA A 63 36.90 23.24 -0.65
C ALA A 63 35.53 22.55 -0.81
N SER A 64 34.53 23.21 -0.20
CA SER A 64 33.13 23.21 -0.60
C SER A 64 32.93 23.53 -2.10
N LYS A 65 32.63 22.53 -2.93
CA LYS A 65 31.91 22.71 -4.22
C LYS A 65 30.91 21.58 -4.47
N LYS A 66 29.86 21.51 -3.65
CA LYS A 66 28.59 20.85 -4.00
C LYS A 66 27.97 21.61 -5.18
N ARG A 67 28.03 21.05 -6.39
CA ARG A 67 27.06 21.42 -7.44
C ARG A 67 25.72 20.79 -7.08
N LYS A 68 24.76 21.64 -6.70
CA LYS A 68 23.33 21.34 -6.75
C LYS A 68 23.02 20.81 -8.15
N LYS A 69 22.59 19.55 -8.25
CA LYS A 69 21.97 19.03 -9.47
C LYS A 69 20.47 19.12 -9.25
N ASP A 70 19.94 20.25 -9.69
CA ASP A 70 18.52 20.54 -9.66
C ASP A 70 17.72 19.55 -10.52
N HIS A 71 16.52 19.30 -10.00
CA HIS A 71 15.31 18.79 -10.62
C HIS A 71 15.30 17.37 -11.21
N PHE A 72 14.66 16.50 -10.42
CA PHE A 72 13.45 15.76 -10.80
C PHE A 72 12.99 16.06 -12.23
N ARG A 73 13.49 15.27 -13.17
CA ARG A 73 12.83 15.11 -14.46
C ARG A 73 11.49 14.45 -14.17
N ASN A 74 10.42 15.23 -14.30
CA ASN A 74 9.06 14.72 -14.41
C ASN A 74 8.97 13.89 -15.70
N ASP A 75 9.44 12.65 -15.65
CA ASP A 75 9.09 11.63 -16.65
C ASP A 75 7.62 11.26 -16.41
N ARG A 76 6.72 12.14 -16.89
CA ARG A 76 5.35 11.79 -17.27
C ARG A 76 5.32 10.90 -18.53
N ASN A 77 6.45 10.29 -18.89
CA ASN A 77 6.47 9.21 -19.85
C ASN A 77 6.13 7.94 -19.08
N THR A 78 4.89 7.48 -19.25
CA THR A 78 4.32 6.29 -18.62
C THR A 78 5.30 5.13 -18.78
N GLN A 79 6.10 4.84 -17.75
CA GLN A 79 6.86 3.59 -17.70
C GLN A 79 5.81 2.49 -17.74
N CYS A 80 5.68 1.87 -18.91
CA CYS A 80 4.70 0.84 -19.19
C CYS A 80 4.95 -0.33 -18.24
N PHE A 81 4.32 -0.31 -17.07
CA PHE A 81 4.02 -1.55 -16.36
C PHE A 81 3.17 -2.36 -17.33
N TYR A 82 3.66 -3.53 -17.73
CA TYR A 82 2.91 -4.43 -18.61
C TYR A 82 1.55 -4.65 -17.97
N ARG A 83 0.48 -4.28 -18.65
CA ARG A 83 -0.90 -4.45 -18.18
C ARG A 83 -1.45 -5.71 -18.79
N GLU A 84 -1.03 -6.83 -18.24
CA GLU A 84 -1.55 -8.11 -18.69
C GLU A 84 -2.88 -8.38 -18.00
N LYS A 85 -3.85 -8.85 -18.79
CA LYS A 85 -5.16 -9.27 -18.28
C LYS A 85 -5.06 -10.52 -17.40
N TRP A 86 -4.01 -11.29 -17.60
CA TRP A 86 -3.75 -12.56 -16.95
C TRP A 86 -2.25 -12.87 -17.00
N ILE A 87 -1.74 -13.65 -16.04
CA ILE A 87 -0.34 -14.09 -15.98
C ILE A 87 -0.26 -15.61 -15.75
N TYR A 88 0.80 -16.25 -16.23
CA TYR A 88 1.09 -17.64 -15.88
C TYR A 88 1.78 -17.73 -14.51
N VAL A 89 1.36 -18.69 -13.69
CA VAL A 89 1.98 -19.03 -12.41
C VAL A 89 2.56 -20.43 -12.53
N HIS A 90 3.87 -20.56 -12.62
CA HIS A 90 4.51 -21.86 -12.73
C HIS A 90 4.81 -22.43 -11.34
N LYS A 91 4.27 -23.63 -11.05
CA LYS A 91 4.50 -24.34 -9.78
C LYS A 91 5.86 -25.04 -9.68
N GLU A 92 6.48 -25.36 -10.81
CA GLU A 92 7.76 -26.08 -10.86
C GLU A 92 8.82 -25.14 -11.43
N SER A 93 9.66 -24.60 -10.56
CA SER A 93 10.79 -23.79 -11.00
C SER A 93 11.94 -24.71 -11.39
N THR A 94 12.26 -24.77 -12.68
CA THR A 94 13.63 -25.10 -13.07
C THR A 94 14.52 -23.88 -12.77
N ARG A 95 15.81 -24.08 -12.46
CA ARG A 95 16.78 -23.00 -12.12
C ARG A 95 16.78 -21.84 -13.13
N GLU A 96 16.40 -22.11 -14.39
CA GLU A 96 16.32 -21.14 -15.49
C GLU A 96 15.01 -20.34 -15.54
N ARG A 97 13.93 -20.83 -14.90
CA ARG A 97 12.59 -20.21 -14.92
C ARG A 97 12.20 -19.51 -13.63
N HIS A 98 12.98 -19.71 -12.56
CA HIS A 98 12.80 -19.05 -11.26
C HIS A 98 12.76 -17.50 -11.38
N SER A 99 13.45 -16.94 -12.39
CA SER A 99 13.50 -15.51 -12.68
C SER A 99 12.17 -14.90 -13.14
N TYR A 100 11.20 -15.72 -13.61
CA TYR A 100 9.96 -15.24 -14.24
C TYR A 100 8.69 -15.46 -13.39
N CYS A 101 8.81 -16.00 -12.18
CA CYS A 101 7.68 -16.33 -11.30
C CYS A 101 7.92 -15.85 -9.87
N THR A 102 8.29 -14.57 -9.72
CA THR A 102 8.40 -13.93 -8.41
C THR A 102 7.16 -13.11 -8.09
N LEU A 103 6.89 -12.90 -6.80
CA LEU A 103 5.83 -12.01 -6.33
C LEU A 103 5.92 -10.62 -6.99
N GLY A 104 7.13 -10.05 -7.06
CA GLY A 104 7.36 -8.73 -7.62
C GLY A 104 7.05 -8.65 -9.12
N GLU A 105 7.33 -9.72 -9.87
CA GLU A 105 7.00 -9.78 -11.30
C GLU A 105 5.49 -9.91 -11.53
N ALA A 106 4.83 -10.81 -10.79
CA ALA A 106 3.38 -10.94 -10.82
C ALA A 106 2.68 -9.63 -10.44
N PHE A 107 3.20 -8.93 -9.43
CA PHE A 107 2.70 -7.64 -8.98
C PHE A 107 2.86 -6.53 -10.03
N ASN A 108 3.92 -6.58 -10.84
CA ASN A 108 4.15 -5.61 -11.91
C ASN A 108 3.34 -5.87 -13.18
N ARG A 109 3.07 -7.14 -13.51
CA ARG A 109 2.37 -7.55 -14.74
C ARG A 109 0.85 -7.50 -14.61
N LEU A 110 0.31 -7.73 -13.42
CA LEU A 110 -1.13 -7.61 -13.20
C LEU A 110 -1.52 -6.13 -13.02
N ASP A 111 -2.61 -5.74 -13.66
CA ASP A 111 -3.09 -4.35 -13.62
C ASP A 111 -3.84 -4.01 -12.32
N PHE A 112 -3.11 -3.94 -11.21
CA PHE A 112 -3.62 -3.46 -9.93
C PHE A 112 -3.97 -1.96 -9.98
N SER A 113 -3.31 -1.20 -10.85
CA SER A 113 -3.56 0.24 -10.98
C SER A 113 -4.96 0.56 -11.50
N SER A 114 -5.44 -0.18 -12.51
CA SER A 114 -6.82 -0.01 -12.99
C SER A 114 -7.82 -0.69 -12.05
N ALA A 115 -7.42 -1.78 -11.38
CA ALA A 115 -8.27 -2.48 -10.41
C ALA A 115 -8.70 -1.57 -9.23
N ILE A 116 -7.87 -0.60 -8.84
CA ILE A 116 -8.21 0.38 -7.79
C ILE A 116 -9.41 1.25 -8.18
N GLN A 117 -9.67 1.45 -9.48
CA GLN A 117 -10.82 2.27 -9.90
C GLN A 117 -12.16 1.57 -9.68
N ASP A 118 -12.16 0.23 -9.61
CA ASP A 118 -13.35 -0.55 -9.33
C ASP A 118 -13.54 -0.72 -7.81
N ILE A 119 -14.68 -0.24 -7.30
CA ILE A 119 -15.07 -0.33 -5.88
C ILE A 119 -15.05 -1.78 -5.39
N ARG A 120 -15.38 -2.75 -6.24
CA ARG A 120 -15.43 -4.18 -5.89
C ARG A 120 -14.05 -4.77 -5.62
N ARG A 121 -13.03 -4.25 -6.30
CA ARG A 121 -11.62 -4.69 -6.23
C ARG A 121 -10.79 -3.85 -5.27
N PHE A 122 -11.21 -2.61 -4.99
CA PHE A 122 -10.47 -1.67 -4.15
C PHE A 122 -10.00 -2.28 -2.82
N ASN A 123 -10.91 -2.86 -2.04
CA ASN A 123 -10.59 -3.47 -0.74
C ASN A 123 -9.62 -4.65 -0.85
N TYR A 124 -9.67 -5.40 -1.95
CA TYR A 124 -8.73 -6.50 -2.22
C TYR A 124 -7.32 -5.95 -2.42
N VAL A 125 -7.17 -4.93 -3.26
CA VAL A 125 -5.87 -4.32 -3.57
C VAL A 125 -5.26 -3.66 -2.33
N VAL A 126 -6.05 -2.89 -1.58
CA VAL A 126 -5.59 -2.28 -0.32
C VAL A 126 -5.09 -3.33 0.67
N ARG A 127 -5.83 -4.43 0.84
CA ARG A 127 -5.40 -5.50 1.73
C ARG A 127 -4.12 -6.17 1.25
N LEU A 128 -3.99 -6.42 -0.05
CA LEU A 128 -2.77 -6.96 -0.64
C LEU A 128 -1.56 -6.05 -0.34
N LEU A 129 -1.70 -4.74 -0.55
CA LEU A 129 -0.62 -3.81 -0.25
C LEU A 129 -0.26 -3.81 1.24
N GLN A 130 -1.25 -3.85 2.13
CA GLN A 130 -1.01 -3.94 3.58
C GLN A 130 -0.22 -5.21 3.96
N LEU A 131 -0.52 -6.36 3.36
CA LEU A 131 0.22 -7.61 3.60
C LEU A 131 1.64 -7.54 3.05
N ILE A 132 1.84 -6.93 1.87
CA ILE A 132 3.16 -6.68 1.29
C ILE A 132 3.98 -5.77 2.21
N ALA A 133 3.40 -4.67 2.69
CA ALA A 133 4.07 -3.73 3.60
C ALA A 133 4.60 -4.45 4.86
N LYS A 134 3.79 -5.33 5.45
CA LYS A 134 4.13 -6.02 6.69
C LYS A 134 5.18 -7.12 6.55
N SER A 135 5.25 -7.78 5.40
CA SER A 135 5.98 -9.05 5.31
C SER A 135 6.85 -9.26 4.08
N GLN A 136 6.68 -8.48 3.01
CA GLN A 136 7.34 -8.75 1.72
C GLN A 136 7.99 -7.51 1.09
N LEU A 137 7.89 -6.32 1.70
CA LEU A 137 8.40 -5.09 1.06
C LEU A 137 9.88 -5.17 0.69
N THR A 138 10.69 -5.80 1.55
CA THR A 138 12.14 -5.99 1.36
C THR A 138 12.47 -7.11 0.38
N SER A 139 11.58 -8.09 0.18
CA SER A 139 11.76 -9.18 -0.80
C SER A 139 11.42 -8.76 -2.23
N LEU A 140 10.71 -7.64 -2.41
CA LEU A 140 10.38 -7.08 -3.72
C LEU A 140 11.61 -6.47 -4.42
N SER A 141 11.65 -6.63 -5.75
CA SER A 141 12.63 -5.91 -6.59
C SER A 141 12.41 -4.39 -6.53
N GLY A 142 13.44 -3.60 -6.81
CA GLY A 142 13.32 -2.13 -6.80
C GLY A 142 12.23 -1.59 -7.75
N VAL A 143 11.98 -2.28 -8.88
CA VAL A 143 10.88 -1.95 -9.80
C VAL A 143 9.52 -2.26 -9.17
N ALA A 144 9.37 -3.41 -8.51
CA ALA A 144 8.13 -3.78 -7.81
C ALA A 144 7.85 -2.86 -6.62
N GLN A 145 8.89 -2.47 -5.86
CA GLN A 145 8.74 -1.46 -4.81
C GLN A 145 8.31 -0.11 -5.38
N LYS A 146 8.91 0.34 -6.50
CA LYS A 146 8.47 1.56 -7.18
C LYS A 146 7.00 1.48 -7.59
N ASN A 147 6.59 0.35 -8.18
CA ASN A 147 5.19 0.13 -8.55
C ASN A 147 4.25 0.14 -7.32
N TYR A 148 4.67 -0.48 -6.21
CA TYR A 148 3.93 -0.48 -4.96
C TYR A 148 3.62 0.95 -4.49
N PHE A 149 4.62 1.83 -4.46
CA PHE A 149 4.42 3.23 -4.07
C PHE A 149 3.58 4.01 -5.09
N ASN A 150 3.70 3.72 -6.39
CA ASN A 150 2.85 4.34 -7.41
C ASN A 150 1.37 3.93 -7.26
N ILE A 151 1.11 2.66 -6.97
CA ILE A 151 -0.23 2.13 -6.73
C ILE A 151 -0.79 2.73 -5.44
N LEU A 152 0.03 2.82 -4.40
CA LEU A 152 -0.35 3.43 -3.12
C LEU A 152 -0.69 4.92 -3.28
N ASP A 153 0.10 5.69 -4.02
CA ASP A 153 -0.20 7.09 -4.33
C ASP A 153 -1.56 7.23 -5.01
N LYS A 154 -1.84 6.40 -6.04
CA LYS A 154 -3.14 6.39 -6.71
C LYS A 154 -4.30 6.04 -5.78
N ILE A 155 -4.09 5.14 -4.82
CA ILE A 155 -5.09 4.81 -3.80
C ILE A 155 -5.35 6.03 -2.91
N VAL A 156 -4.31 6.71 -2.45
CA VAL A 156 -4.45 7.90 -1.62
C VAL A 156 -5.19 8.99 -2.37
N GLN A 157 -4.79 9.32 -3.60
CA GLN A 157 -5.50 10.31 -4.43
C GLN A 157 -6.97 9.93 -4.62
N LYS A 158 -7.26 8.67 -4.97
CA LYS A 158 -8.64 8.20 -5.12
C LYS A 158 -9.46 8.38 -3.84
N VAL A 159 -8.91 8.09 -2.67
CA VAL A 159 -9.62 8.28 -1.39
C VAL A 159 -9.79 9.74 -1.03
N LEU A 160 -8.83 10.59 -1.40
CA LEU A 160 -8.95 12.03 -1.24
C LEU A 160 -10.08 12.59 -2.12
N ASP A 161 -10.25 12.07 -3.34
CA ASP A 161 -11.28 12.48 -4.30
C ASP A 161 -12.66 11.88 -4.00
N ASP A 162 -12.75 10.56 -3.78
CA ASP A 162 -14.01 9.82 -3.65
C ASP A 162 -14.56 9.81 -2.20
N HIS A 163 -13.74 10.18 -1.22
CA HIS A 163 -14.04 10.13 0.22
C HIS A 163 -14.51 8.76 0.75
N GLN A 164 -14.17 7.67 0.06
CA GLN A 164 -14.55 6.30 0.44
C GLN A 164 -13.45 5.59 1.25
N ASN A 165 -13.86 4.90 2.32
CA ASN A 165 -13.01 4.02 3.14
C ASN A 165 -11.67 4.61 3.64
N PRO A 166 -11.62 5.85 4.17
CA PRO A 166 -10.36 6.47 4.61
C PRO A 166 -9.67 5.71 5.75
N ARG A 167 -10.42 4.98 6.59
CA ARG A 167 -9.86 4.20 7.70
C ARG A 167 -8.90 3.10 7.25
N LEU A 168 -9.24 2.39 6.16
CA LEU A 168 -8.40 1.30 5.65
C LEU A 168 -7.02 1.83 5.21
N ILE A 169 -7.00 2.99 4.55
CA ILE A 169 -5.75 3.61 4.08
C ILE A 169 -4.95 4.18 5.24
N LYS A 170 -5.60 4.83 6.23
CA LYS A 170 -4.93 5.30 7.44
C LYS A 170 -4.18 4.17 8.16
N ASN A 171 -4.82 3.00 8.32
CA ASN A 171 -4.20 1.83 8.92
C ASN A 171 -3.02 1.30 8.09
N LEU A 172 -3.17 1.21 6.76
CA LEU A 172 -2.09 0.79 5.86
C LEU A 172 -0.88 1.73 5.94
N LEU A 173 -1.11 3.04 5.88
CA LEU A 173 -0.03 4.04 5.95
C LEU A 173 0.66 4.01 7.31
N GLN A 174 -0.08 3.80 8.40
CA GLN A 174 0.49 3.66 9.73
C GLN A 174 1.36 2.40 9.84
N ASP A 175 0.85 1.26 9.37
CA ASP A 175 1.60 0.00 9.32
C ASP A 175 2.89 0.19 8.50
N LEU A 176 2.79 0.77 7.30
CA LEU A 176 3.92 1.01 6.41
C LEU A 176 4.95 1.98 7.00
N SER A 177 4.51 3.08 7.62
CA SER A 177 5.40 4.02 8.31
C SER A 177 6.16 3.33 9.44
N SER A 178 5.46 2.52 10.26
CA SER A 178 6.10 1.76 11.34
C SER A 178 7.15 0.79 10.82
N THR A 179 6.85 0.04 9.75
CA THR A 179 7.79 -0.89 9.11
C THR A 179 9.00 -0.16 8.55
N LEU A 180 8.81 0.97 7.85
CA LEU A 180 9.92 1.74 7.29
C LEU A 180 10.79 2.35 8.39
N CYS A 181 10.20 2.87 9.48
CA CYS A 181 10.95 3.39 10.62
C CYS A 181 11.86 2.31 11.24
N ILE A 182 11.36 1.09 11.40
CA ILE A 182 12.16 -0.04 11.90
C ILE A 182 13.28 -0.39 10.92
N LEU A 183 12.98 -0.53 9.62
CA LEU A 183 13.97 -0.87 8.60
C LEU A 183 15.06 0.20 8.43
N ILE A 184 14.72 1.48 8.58
CA ILE A 184 15.68 2.59 8.49
C ILE A 184 16.57 2.66 9.74
N ARG A 185 16.04 2.35 10.93
CA ARG A 185 16.74 2.48 12.22
C ARG A 185 17.51 1.22 12.64
N GLY A 186 16.95 0.03 12.44
CA GLY A 186 17.35 -1.20 13.14
C GLY A 186 18.08 -2.24 12.28
N GLU A 187 17.85 -2.25 10.97
CA GLU A 187 18.48 -3.21 10.07
C GLU A 187 19.44 -2.44 9.16
N GLY A 188 20.71 -2.86 9.09
CA GLY A 188 21.73 -2.15 8.34
C GLY A 188 21.31 -1.81 6.91
N LYS A 189 21.99 -0.82 6.31
CA LYS A 189 21.77 -0.25 4.95
C LYS A 189 21.63 -1.28 3.81
N SER A 190 21.87 -2.57 4.05
CA SER A 190 21.89 -3.67 3.08
C SER A 190 20.53 -4.33 2.79
N VAL A 191 19.49 -4.12 3.60
CA VAL A 191 18.17 -4.76 3.38
C VAL A 191 17.29 -3.97 2.42
N LEU A 192 17.44 -2.65 2.41
CA LEU A 192 16.66 -1.75 1.57
C LEU A 192 17.28 -1.59 0.19
N VAL A 193 16.48 -1.80 -0.85
CA VAL A 193 16.94 -1.62 -2.23
C VAL A 193 17.13 -0.13 -2.52
N GLY A 194 18.35 0.26 -2.89
CA GLY A 194 18.68 1.63 -3.31
C GLY A 194 19.24 2.53 -2.21
N ASN A 195 19.31 3.84 -2.51
CA ASN A 195 19.87 4.82 -1.58
C ASN A 195 18.92 5.08 -0.39
N ILE A 196 19.44 5.14 0.83
CA ILE A 196 18.67 5.42 2.05
C ILE A 196 17.84 6.71 1.96
N ASN A 197 18.34 7.73 1.27
CA ASN A 197 17.63 9.00 1.08
C ASN A 197 16.31 8.80 0.32
N ILE A 198 16.23 7.81 -0.58
CA ILE A 198 14.98 7.48 -1.29
C ILE A 198 13.93 6.98 -0.30
N TRP A 199 14.35 6.21 0.70
CA TRP A 199 13.47 5.69 1.74
C TRP A 199 13.04 6.76 2.74
N ILE A 200 13.92 7.71 3.06
CA ILE A 200 13.58 8.90 3.83
C ILE A 200 12.52 9.72 3.09
N CYS A 201 12.71 10.05 1.81
CA CYS A 201 11.72 10.77 1.01
C CYS A 201 10.38 10.02 0.89
N ARG A 202 10.40 8.68 0.79
CA ARG A 202 9.17 7.86 0.81
C ARG A 202 8.46 7.95 2.15
N LEU A 203 9.19 7.95 3.26
CA LEU A 203 8.62 8.12 4.60
C LEU A 203 7.98 9.51 4.75
N GLU A 204 8.66 10.56 4.31
CA GLU A 204 8.10 11.93 4.30
C GLU A 204 6.81 12.02 3.46
N THR A 205 6.79 11.34 2.31
CA THR A 205 5.60 11.26 1.46
C THR A 205 4.45 10.56 2.20
N ILE A 206 4.72 9.44 2.89
CA ILE A 206 3.71 8.74 3.70
C ILE A 206 3.15 9.64 4.80
N LEU A 207 4.01 10.37 5.52
CA LEU A 207 3.58 11.31 6.57
C LEU A 207 2.70 12.42 5.99
N THR A 208 3.04 12.92 4.80
CA THR A 208 2.23 13.91 4.08
C THR A 208 0.85 13.34 3.74
N TRP A 209 0.77 12.12 3.21
CA TRP A 209 -0.51 11.45 2.94
C TRP A 209 -1.32 11.21 4.21
N GLN A 210 -0.70 10.84 5.32
CA GLN A 210 -1.38 10.69 6.61
C GLN A 210 -2.00 12.01 7.07
N GLN A 211 -1.27 13.13 6.95
CA GLN A 211 -1.77 14.46 7.28
C GLN A 211 -2.94 14.88 6.37
N GLN A 212 -2.84 14.63 5.06
CA GLN A 212 -3.94 14.90 4.12
C GLN A 212 -5.20 14.10 4.49
N LEU A 213 -5.07 12.81 4.79
CA LEU A 213 -6.18 11.96 5.20
C LEU A 213 -6.75 12.33 6.59
N GLN A 214 -5.94 12.88 7.49
CA GLN A 214 -6.40 13.37 8.78
C GLN A 214 -7.26 14.63 8.62
N ASN A 215 -6.89 15.50 7.69
CA ASN A 215 -7.57 16.76 7.40
C ASN A 215 -8.74 16.62 6.41
N LEU A 216 -9.06 15.40 5.99
CA LEU A 216 -10.19 15.15 5.09
C LEU A 216 -11.50 15.62 5.71
N GLN A 217 -12.11 16.62 5.10
CA GLN A 217 -13.46 17.08 5.41
C GLN A 217 -14.41 16.52 4.35
N MET A 218 -15.42 15.78 4.79
CA MET A 218 -16.49 15.35 3.90
C MET A 218 -17.30 16.58 3.48
N THR A 219 -17.49 16.77 2.16
CA THR A 219 -18.38 17.79 1.63
C THR A 219 -19.80 17.53 2.14
N LYS A 220 -20.36 18.50 2.89
CA LYS A 220 -21.77 18.45 3.28
C LYS A 220 -22.61 18.67 2.03
N HIS A 221 -23.15 17.61 1.45
CA HIS A 221 -24.23 17.73 0.49
C HIS A 221 -25.46 18.25 1.21
N VAL A 222 -25.85 19.48 0.90
CA VAL A 222 -27.07 20.12 1.40
C VAL A 222 -28.23 19.70 0.48
N ASP A 223 -28.52 18.42 0.46
CA ASP A 223 -29.74 17.93 -0.21
C ASP A 223 -30.86 17.94 0.82
N SER A 224 -31.95 18.65 0.53
CA SER A 224 -33.17 18.76 1.36
C SER A 224 -34.04 17.49 1.34
N GLY A 225 -33.44 16.36 0.96
CA GLY A 225 -34.12 15.07 0.85
C GLY A 225 -34.21 14.32 2.18
N LEU A 226 -34.78 13.12 2.09
CA LEU A 226 -34.91 12.18 3.21
C LEU A 226 -33.51 11.74 3.66
N THR A 227 -33.20 11.94 4.94
CA THR A 227 -31.90 11.64 5.54
C THR A 227 -31.93 10.30 6.29
N LEU A 228 -30.76 9.77 6.64
CA LEU A 228 -30.66 8.54 7.44
C LEU A 228 -31.45 8.65 8.76
N SER A 229 -31.47 9.84 9.36
CA SER A 229 -32.17 10.12 10.63
C SER A 229 -33.69 10.05 10.50
N ASP A 230 -34.24 10.17 9.29
CA ASP A 230 -35.68 10.13 9.03
C ASP A 230 -36.21 8.69 8.89
N LEU A 231 -35.33 7.69 8.84
CA LEU A 231 -35.72 6.30 8.71
C LEU A 231 -36.27 5.73 10.03
N PRO A 232 -37.29 4.84 9.98
CA PRO A 232 -37.77 4.15 11.17
C PRO A 232 -36.69 3.31 11.86
N LEU A 233 -36.78 3.19 13.20
CA LEU A 233 -35.79 2.46 14.03
C LEU A 233 -35.53 1.01 13.56
N HIS A 234 -36.56 0.30 13.11
CA HIS A 234 -36.38 -1.08 12.63
C HIS A 234 -35.55 -1.15 11.34
N VAL A 235 -35.64 -0.14 10.48
CA VAL A 235 -34.83 -0.03 9.25
C VAL A 235 -33.38 0.28 9.62
N LEU A 236 -33.16 1.23 10.54
CA LEU A 236 -31.84 1.55 11.06
C LEU A 236 -31.15 0.34 11.71
N SER A 237 -31.91 -0.42 12.51
CA SER A 237 -31.42 -1.67 13.11
C SER A 237 -31.03 -2.68 12.03
N ASN A 238 -31.86 -2.86 11.00
CA ASN A 238 -31.54 -3.75 9.87
C ASN A 238 -30.28 -3.30 9.13
N ILE A 239 -30.05 -2.00 8.94
CA ILE A 239 -28.83 -1.46 8.32
C ILE A 239 -27.60 -1.82 9.17
N LEU A 240 -27.64 -1.54 10.48
CA LEU A 240 -26.56 -1.89 11.42
C LEU A 240 -26.24 -3.39 11.38
N HIS A 241 -27.26 -4.25 11.33
CA HIS A 241 -27.11 -5.72 11.26
C HIS A 241 -26.52 -6.26 9.95
N ARG A 242 -26.31 -5.39 8.94
CA ARG A 242 -25.65 -5.70 7.67
C ARG A 242 -24.20 -5.20 7.61
N LEU A 243 -23.77 -4.38 8.57
CA LEU A 243 -22.38 -3.97 8.68
C LEU A 243 -21.51 -5.17 9.09
N SER A 244 -20.35 -5.27 8.45
CA SER A 244 -19.38 -6.35 8.68
C SER A 244 -18.14 -5.90 9.44
N ASP A 245 -18.06 -4.64 9.89
CA ASP A 245 -16.97 -4.17 10.74
C ASP A 245 -17.54 -3.50 11.99
N GLY A 246 -17.10 -3.97 13.15
CA GLY A 246 -17.49 -3.41 14.44
C GLY A 246 -17.09 -1.95 14.61
N TRP A 247 -16.02 -1.48 13.97
CA TRP A 247 -15.68 -0.06 14.01
C TRP A 247 -16.69 0.81 13.26
N ASP A 248 -17.26 0.32 12.15
CA ASP A 248 -18.30 1.06 11.42
C ASP A 248 -19.57 1.19 12.26
N VAL A 249 -19.92 0.13 13.01
CA VAL A 249 -21.03 0.14 13.98
C VAL A 249 -20.78 1.19 15.07
N VAL A 250 -19.59 1.22 15.66
CA VAL A 250 -19.24 2.18 16.72
C VAL A 250 -19.26 3.62 16.20
N THR A 251 -18.64 3.88 15.04
CA THR A 251 -18.61 5.22 14.45
C THR A 251 -20.02 5.69 14.06
N LEU A 252 -20.86 4.80 13.51
CA LEU A 252 -22.25 5.13 13.19
C LEU A 252 -23.08 5.43 14.44
N GLY A 253 -22.84 4.72 15.55
CA GLY A 253 -23.48 4.96 16.84
C GLY A 253 -23.17 6.34 17.44
N GLN A 254 -22.07 6.98 17.04
CA GLN A 254 -21.69 8.32 17.52
C GLN A 254 -22.42 9.46 16.78
N VAL A 255 -23.18 9.15 15.72
CA VAL A 255 -23.79 10.18 14.85
C VAL A 255 -25.11 10.71 15.42
N THR A 256 -25.99 9.84 15.91
CA THR A 256 -27.28 10.23 16.49
C THR A 256 -27.62 9.40 17.73
N PRO A 257 -28.44 9.93 18.67
CA PRO A 257 -28.86 9.17 19.85
C PRO A 257 -29.59 7.86 19.51
N ALA A 258 -30.40 7.86 18.44
CA ALA A 258 -31.11 6.66 17.98
C ALA A 258 -30.13 5.57 17.53
N LEU A 259 -29.09 5.95 16.76
CA LEU A 259 -28.04 5.03 16.34
C LEU A 259 -27.16 4.58 17.50
N SER A 260 -26.92 5.45 18.48
CA SER A 260 -26.18 5.09 19.70
C SER A 260 -26.85 3.92 20.43
N VAL A 261 -28.16 4.02 20.70
CA VAL A 261 -28.92 2.94 21.36
C VAL A 261 -28.89 1.65 20.55
N LEU A 262 -29.06 1.73 19.23
CA LEU A 262 -29.04 0.53 18.37
C LEU A 262 -27.64 -0.08 18.23
N SER A 263 -26.58 0.73 18.29
CA SER A 263 -25.20 0.26 18.19
C SER A 263 -24.74 -0.54 19.42
N GLU A 264 -25.42 -0.39 20.56
CA GLU A 264 -25.15 -1.15 21.78
C GLU A 264 -25.98 -2.44 21.90
N ASP A 265 -26.77 -2.79 20.87
CA ASP A 265 -27.60 -4.00 20.89
C ASP A 265 -26.74 -5.28 21.03
N ARG A 266 -27.05 -6.07 22.06
CA ARG A 266 -26.39 -7.33 22.37
C ARG A 266 -26.47 -8.33 21.21
N GLN A 267 -27.60 -8.41 20.51
CA GLN A 267 -27.79 -9.40 19.43
C GLN A 267 -26.97 -9.02 18.18
N LEU A 268 -26.85 -7.72 17.90
CA LEU A 268 -26.00 -7.20 16.84
C LEU A 268 -24.55 -7.68 17.01
N TRP A 269 -23.96 -7.44 18.19
CA TRP A 269 -22.58 -7.84 18.48
C TRP A 269 -22.38 -9.35 18.54
N ARG A 270 -23.37 -10.10 19.07
CA ARG A 270 -23.34 -11.56 19.05
C ARG A 270 -23.28 -12.08 17.61
N LYS A 271 -24.14 -11.57 16.73
CA LYS A 271 -24.18 -11.95 15.32
C LYS A 271 -22.87 -11.59 14.61
N LEU A 272 -22.32 -10.42 14.89
CA LEU A 272 -21.04 -9.97 14.33
C LEU A 272 -19.88 -10.88 14.77
N CYS A 273 -19.82 -11.24 16.06
CA CYS A 273 -18.87 -12.21 16.59
C CYS A 273 -18.96 -13.56 15.86
N LEU A 274 -20.16 -14.14 15.76
CA LEU A 274 -20.40 -15.43 15.09
C LEU A 274 -20.11 -15.38 13.59
N TYR A 275 -20.18 -14.20 12.97
CA TYR A 275 -19.87 -14.02 11.57
C TYR A 275 -18.36 -14.02 11.28
N HIS A 276 -17.53 -13.48 12.18
CA HIS A 276 -16.08 -13.41 12.00
C HIS A 276 -15.30 -14.56 12.65
N PHE A 277 -15.78 -15.09 13.77
CA PHE A 277 -15.02 -16.01 14.62
C PHE A 277 -15.74 -17.35 14.76
N ALA A 278 -14.97 -18.43 14.76
CA ALA A 278 -15.48 -19.79 14.94
C ALA A 278 -15.68 -20.10 16.44
N ASP A 279 -16.58 -21.04 16.74
CA ASP A 279 -17.00 -21.34 18.12
C ASP A 279 -15.84 -21.66 19.07
N LYS A 280 -14.80 -22.32 18.55
CA LYS A 280 -13.59 -22.71 19.31
C LYS A 280 -12.78 -21.51 19.81
N GLN A 281 -12.91 -20.34 19.20
CA GLN A 281 -12.15 -19.14 19.55
C GLN A 281 -12.74 -18.40 20.75
N PHE A 282 -14.04 -18.58 21.03
CA PHE A 282 -14.71 -17.91 22.16
C PHE A 282 -14.20 -18.42 23.51
N CYS A 283 -13.82 -19.70 23.62
CA CYS A 283 -13.44 -20.31 24.90
C CYS A 283 -12.26 -19.63 25.62
N ARG A 284 -11.41 -18.88 24.91
CA ARG A 284 -10.20 -18.26 25.49
C ARG A 284 -10.30 -16.76 25.77
N HIS A 285 -11.23 -16.06 25.13
CA HIS A 285 -11.30 -14.59 25.18
C HIS A 285 -12.73 -14.05 25.34
N LEU A 286 -13.64 -14.89 25.83
CA LEU A 286 -14.99 -14.46 26.19
C LEU A 286 -14.92 -13.49 27.37
N VAL A 287 -15.56 -12.32 27.24
CA VAL A 287 -15.67 -11.35 28.33
C VAL A 287 -17.06 -11.47 28.95
N LEU A 288 -17.11 -11.65 30.26
CA LEU A 288 -18.34 -11.71 31.05
C LEU A 288 -18.50 -10.43 31.86
N SER A 289 -19.73 -9.97 32.01
CA SER A 289 -20.11 -8.91 32.94
C SER A 289 -20.06 -9.43 34.38
N GLU A 290 -20.15 -8.52 35.35
CA GLU A 290 -20.24 -8.84 36.78
C GLU A 290 -21.44 -9.74 37.12
N GLU A 291 -22.51 -9.65 36.32
CA GLU A 291 -23.73 -10.46 36.43
C GLU A 291 -23.62 -11.83 35.70
N GLY A 292 -22.47 -12.13 35.10
CA GLY A 292 -22.22 -13.39 34.37
C GLY A 292 -22.78 -13.41 32.94
N HIS A 293 -23.19 -12.27 32.40
CA HIS A 293 -23.65 -12.16 31.01
C HIS A 293 -22.49 -11.91 30.04
N VAL A 294 -22.56 -12.47 28.83
CA VAL A 294 -21.52 -12.23 27.82
C VAL A 294 -21.60 -10.80 27.28
N GLU A 295 -20.50 -10.07 27.44
CA GLU A 295 -20.26 -8.75 26.87
C GLU A 295 -19.77 -8.90 25.42
N TRP A 296 -20.70 -9.05 24.49
CA TRP A 296 -20.38 -9.38 23.09
C TRP A 296 -19.56 -8.31 22.37
N LYS A 297 -19.77 -7.03 22.68
CA LYS A 297 -19.00 -5.91 22.11
C LYS A 297 -17.54 -5.96 22.56
N LEU A 298 -17.30 -6.12 23.85
CA LEU A 298 -15.94 -6.27 24.40
C LEU A 298 -15.27 -7.55 23.88
N THR A 299 -16.03 -8.65 23.83
CA THR A 299 -15.57 -9.93 23.29
C THR A 299 -15.16 -9.80 21.82
N TYR A 300 -15.92 -9.05 21.00
CA TYR A 300 -15.58 -8.81 19.59
C TYR A 300 -14.20 -8.15 19.46
N PHE A 301 -13.96 -7.03 20.16
CA PHE A 301 -12.69 -6.32 20.09
C PHE A 301 -11.55 -7.08 20.76
N ALA A 302 -11.82 -7.91 21.77
CA ALA A 302 -10.83 -8.80 22.35
C ALA A 302 -10.39 -9.86 21.32
N LEU A 303 -11.34 -10.53 20.65
CA LEU A 303 -11.04 -11.53 19.63
C LEU A 303 -10.33 -10.94 18.42
N GLN A 304 -10.72 -9.75 17.97
CA GLN A 304 -10.10 -9.06 16.84
C GLN A 304 -8.59 -8.81 17.04
N LYS A 305 -8.12 -8.70 18.29
CA LYS A 305 -6.68 -8.53 18.59
C LYS A 305 -5.87 -9.81 18.36
N TYR A 306 -6.49 -10.98 18.52
CA TYR A 306 -5.79 -12.27 18.48
C TYR A 306 -6.05 -13.06 17.20
N TYR A 307 -7.21 -12.86 16.58
CA TYR A 307 -7.63 -13.61 15.41
C TYR A 307 -7.95 -12.69 14.24
N PRO A 308 -7.55 -13.05 13.01
CA PRO A 308 -7.93 -12.30 11.82
C PRO A 308 -9.46 -12.35 11.65
N THR A 309 -10.06 -11.22 11.33
CA THR A 309 -11.47 -11.15 10.98
C THR A 309 -11.71 -11.79 9.62
N ARG A 310 -12.90 -12.35 9.41
CA ARG A 310 -13.33 -12.84 8.10
C ARG A 310 -13.23 -11.73 7.05
N GLU A 311 -12.42 -11.99 6.01
CA GLU A 311 -12.25 -11.10 4.86
C GLU A 311 -13.26 -11.45 3.76
N GLN A 312 -13.91 -10.44 3.19
CA GLN A 312 -14.76 -10.58 2.01
C GLN A 312 -14.47 -9.44 1.03
N TYR A 313 -14.44 -9.79 -0.25
CA TYR A 313 -14.14 -8.85 -1.34
C TYR A 313 -15.25 -8.93 -2.38
N GLY A 314 -15.58 -7.80 -2.99
CA GLY A 314 -16.60 -7.76 -4.04
C GLY A 314 -16.17 -8.49 -5.30
N ASP A 315 -14.87 -8.42 -5.63
CA ASP A 315 -14.24 -9.21 -6.68
C ASP A 315 -12.80 -9.58 -6.28
N THR A 316 -12.30 -10.71 -6.81
CA THR A 316 -11.00 -11.28 -6.47
C THR A 316 -10.25 -11.77 -7.72
N LEU A 317 -8.95 -11.95 -7.58
CA LEU A 317 -8.18 -12.72 -8.55
C LEU A 317 -8.63 -14.18 -8.54
N HIS A 318 -8.62 -14.81 -9.70
CA HIS A 318 -8.96 -16.21 -9.89
C HIS A 318 -7.74 -16.95 -10.44
N PHE A 319 -7.49 -18.12 -9.90
CA PHE A 319 -6.45 -19.03 -10.36
C PHE A 319 -7.10 -20.22 -11.07
N CYS A 320 -6.72 -20.43 -12.32
CA CYS A 320 -7.14 -21.58 -13.11
C CYS A 320 -6.18 -22.75 -12.85
N ARG A 321 -6.68 -23.83 -12.24
CA ARG A 321 -5.87 -25.02 -11.96
C ARG A 321 -5.47 -25.79 -13.20
N HIS A 322 -6.21 -25.63 -14.30
CA HIS A 322 -5.94 -26.31 -15.57
C HIS A 322 -4.75 -25.67 -16.30
N CYS A 323 -4.80 -24.36 -16.54
CA CYS A 323 -3.77 -23.64 -17.30
C CYS A 323 -2.68 -23.02 -16.42
N SER A 324 -2.83 -23.07 -15.09
CA SER A 324 -1.99 -22.34 -14.13
C SER A 324 -1.91 -20.85 -14.43
N ILE A 325 -3.05 -20.22 -14.71
CA ILE A 325 -3.18 -18.80 -15.03
C ILE A 325 -3.87 -18.07 -13.89
N LEU A 326 -3.36 -16.89 -13.53
CA LEU A 326 -3.94 -15.97 -12.58
C LEU A 326 -4.50 -14.74 -13.31
N PHE A 327 -5.74 -14.37 -13.03
CA PHE A 327 -6.45 -13.33 -13.78
C PHE A 327 -7.56 -12.68 -12.93
N TRP A 328 -8.01 -11.48 -13.31
CA TRP A 328 -9.23 -10.89 -12.73
C TRP A 328 -10.46 -11.56 -13.31
N LYS A 329 -11.49 -11.81 -12.48
CA LYS A 329 -12.69 -12.56 -12.87
C LYS A 329 -13.31 -12.08 -14.19
N ASP A 330 -13.44 -10.77 -14.37
CA ASP A 330 -14.06 -10.18 -15.57
C ASP A 330 -13.15 -10.18 -16.81
N SER A 331 -11.85 -10.39 -16.63
CA SER A 331 -10.88 -10.35 -17.72
C SER A 331 -10.82 -11.65 -18.52
N GLY A 332 -11.23 -12.77 -17.91
CA GLY A 332 -11.11 -14.10 -18.48
C GLY A 332 -9.65 -14.51 -18.80
N HIS A 333 -9.48 -15.69 -19.38
CA HIS A 333 -8.21 -16.13 -19.95
C HIS A 333 -8.46 -17.20 -21.02
N PRO A 334 -7.52 -17.45 -21.95
CA PRO A 334 -7.63 -18.52 -22.92
C PRO A 334 -7.47 -19.88 -22.23
N CYS A 335 -8.58 -20.46 -21.75
CA CYS A 335 -8.62 -21.80 -21.18
C CYS A 335 -9.06 -22.82 -22.23
N THR A 336 -8.35 -23.95 -22.31
CA THR A 336 -8.70 -25.07 -23.20
C THR A 336 -9.52 -26.17 -22.51
N ALA A 337 -9.88 -25.99 -21.23
CA ALA A 337 -10.68 -26.95 -20.49
C ALA A 337 -12.12 -27.01 -21.04
N ALA A 338 -12.70 -28.22 -21.08
CA ALA A 338 -14.08 -28.43 -21.53
C ALA A 338 -15.13 -27.72 -20.66
N ASN A 339 -14.84 -27.55 -19.35
CA ASN A 339 -15.63 -26.74 -18.43
C ASN A 339 -14.70 -25.82 -17.61
N PRO A 340 -14.40 -24.61 -18.11
CA PRO A 340 -13.46 -23.70 -17.46
C PRO A 340 -13.85 -23.32 -16.03
N ASP A 341 -15.14 -23.06 -15.76
CA ASP A 341 -15.62 -22.58 -14.46
C ASP A 341 -15.36 -23.56 -13.32
N SER A 342 -15.36 -24.86 -13.62
CA SER A 342 -15.05 -25.92 -12.65
C SER A 342 -13.59 -25.89 -12.16
N CYS A 343 -12.71 -25.23 -12.91
CA CYS A 343 -11.26 -25.21 -12.68
C CYS A 343 -10.80 -23.94 -11.95
N PHE A 344 -11.70 -22.98 -11.71
CA PHE A 344 -11.36 -21.69 -11.12
C PHE A 344 -11.38 -21.76 -9.60
N MET A 345 -10.37 -21.16 -8.98
CA MET A 345 -10.31 -20.97 -7.54
C MET A 345 -10.16 -19.47 -7.25
N PRO A 346 -11.04 -18.86 -6.44
CA PRO A 346 -10.82 -17.49 -5.99
C PRO A 346 -9.57 -17.45 -5.10
N VAL A 347 -8.75 -16.43 -5.31
CA VAL A 347 -7.48 -16.22 -4.62
C VAL A 347 -7.68 -15.05 -3.65
N SER A 348 -7.41 -15.29 -2.37
CA SER A 348 -7.36 -14.21 -1.37
C SER A 348 -6.03 -13.44 -1.47
N PRO A 349 -5.92 -12.22 -0.94
CA PRO A 349 -4.66 -11.46 -0.95
C PRO A 349 -3.49 -12.23 -0.33
N GLN A 350 -3.74 -12.97 0.76
CA GLN A 350 -2.71 -13.81 1.39
C GLN A 350 -2.32 -14.99 0.50
N HIS A 351 -3.31 -15.69 -0.09
CA HIS A 351 -3.03 -16.79 -1.01
C HIS A 351 -2.27 -16.30 -2.25
N PHE A 352 -2.56 -15.10 -2.76
CA PHE A 352 -1.79 -14.51 -3.86
C PHE A 352 -0.31 -14.40 -3.51
N ILE A 353 0.03 -13.96 -2.29
CA ILE A 353 1.43 -13.92 -1.84
C ILE A 353 2.00 -15.34 -1.72
N ASP A 354 1.24 -16.26 -1.14
CA ASP A 354 1.67 -17.63 -0.90
C ASP A 354 1.91 -18.43 -2.20
N LEU A 355 1.24 -18.07 -3.31
CA LEU A 355 1.49 -18.64 -4.64
C LEU A 355 2.93 -18.42 -5.15
N PHE A 356 3.68 -17.48 -4.56
CA PHE A 356 5.05 -17.15 -4.96
C PHE A 356 6.07 -17.35 -3.84
N LYS A 357 5.69 -18.01 -2.74
CA LYS A 357 6.61 -18.45 -1.69
C LYS A 357 7.14 -19.84 -2.06
N PHE A 358 8.30 -19.87 -2.73
CA PHE A 358 9.01 -21.11 -3.09
C PHE A 358 10.39 -21.14 -2.46
#